data_AF-A0A956E145-F1
#
_entry.id   AF-A0A956E145-F1
#
_cell.length_a   1.000
_cell.length_b   1.000
_cell.length_c   1.000
_cell.angle_alpha   90.00
_cell.angle_beta   90.00
_cell.angle_gamma   90.00
#
_symmetry.space_group_name_H-M   'P 1'
#
loop_
_entity.id
_entity.type
_entity.pdbx_description
1 polymer ?
#
loop_
_entity_poly.entity_id
_entity_poly.type
_entity_poly.pdbx_seq_one_letter_code
_entity_poly.pdbx_strand_id
1 'polypeptide(L)'
;LDPSRSVDEHILPLLDDLEIRSVLAGNMRDGLKQIVDAVLSKRYPHHPRFDGPVNASRMERVRGLLERLLDTRDRRMNVEKSEKSDLKAYSDPLGLTDTGDVATVLRDRPLQELEQARQQKGLDTPTVGDVRNWLDPAGARGLLPEVEDLLVLTWCAWSGRTLQRGGRPYAPPRLGQLPDDVELLRPELPTPAHWAEALDRAGHLFGIALAGKALTARNLTAFVEQVREKCSGLSAVSPLVAPLEERVREWADPSDAPRLVTAKASADLLAQLQRTQGAPLVRALAEFNAQTSLTAMGRSLTTAESARRLLTERPRWIVFEQVRNLVHDSSRGHRASLLLADLNKLLSSDEVNLMLADGLTELTRRAEELLRVSPPPPPPPPPEPEPGWKTVLDKSLSIDDPAKLAESLRELASEVEQAAAGADDIRVELSAVVTRREPKP
;
A
#
# COMPACT_ATOMS: atom_id res chain seq x y z
N LEU A 1 6.77 -20.72 -81.23
CA LEU A 1 7.12 -19.37 -80.76
C LEU A 1 7.26 -18.51 -81.99
N ASP A 2 6.37 -17.51 -82.13
CA ASP A 2 6.38 -16.57 -83.24
C ASP A 2 7.57 -15.61 -83.05
N PRO A 3 8.55 -15.57 -83.98
CA PRO A 3 9.73 -14.72 -83.87
C PRO A 3 9.44 -13.23 -84.11
N SER A 4 8.21 -12.85 -84.49
CA SER A 4 7.81 -11.46 -84.73
C SER A 4 7.35 -10.71 -83.48
N ARG A 5 7.16 -11.37 -82.33
CA ARG A 5 6.72 -10.73 -81.08
C ARG A 5 7.88 -10.59 -80.11
N SER A 6 8.44 -9.38 -80.06
CA SER A 6 9.43 -9.02 -79.03
C SER A 6 8.72 -8.72 -77.69
N VAL A 7 9.40 -8.98 -76.56
CA VAL A 7 8.86 -8.74 -75.20
C VAL A 7 8.42 -7.28 -74.99
N ASP A 8 8.96 -6.36 -75.78
CA ASP A 8 8.65 -4.92 -75.74
C ASP A 8 7.20 -4.60 -76.15
N GLU A 9 6.49 -5.51 -76.85
CA GLU A 9 5.11 -5.28 -77.32
C GLU A 9 4.01 -5.67 -76.32
N HIS A 10 4.36 -6.14 -75.11
CA HIS A 10 3.39 -6.72 -74.17
C HIS A 10 3.11 -5.88 -72.93
N ILE A 11 3.74 -4.71 -72.78
CA ILE A 11 3.55 -3.83 -71.62
C ILE A 11 3.08 -2.46 -72.09
N LEU A 12 1.83 -2.13 -71.76
CA LEU A 12 1.23 -0.82 -72.04
C LEU A 12 1.12 -0.02 -70.74
N PRO A 13 2.08 0.86 -70.42
CA PRO A 13 2.01 1.71 -69.23
C PRO A 13 0.88 2.74 -69.39
N LEU A 14 -0.03 2.80 -68.42
CA LEU A 14 -1.10 3.81 -68.34
C LEU A 14 -0.70 5.03 -67.51
N LEU A 15 0.47 4.98 -66.87
CA LEU A 15 1.03 6.08 -66.10
C LEU A 15 1.88 6.94 -67.04
N ASP A 16 1.60 8.23 -67.10
CA ASP A 16 2.35 9.17 -67.93
C ASP A 16 3.86 9.13 -67.63
N ASP A 17 4.67 9.21 -68.69
CA ASP A 17 6.13 9.20 -68.63
C ASP A 17 6.75 7.99 -67.91
N LEU A 18 6.06 6.84 -67.90
CA LEU A 18 6.62 5.57 -67.46
C LEU A 18 7.09 4.74 -68.66
N GLU A 19 8.40 4.70 -68.90
CA GLU A 19 8.99 3.77 -69.86
C GLU A 19 9.47 2.49 -69.16
N ILE A 20 8.84 1.35 -69.47
CA ILE A 20 9.33 0.03 -69.05
C ILE A 20 10.06 -0.59 -70.24
N ARG A 21 11.36 -0.32 -70.37
CA ARG A 21 12.18 -0.92 -71.42
C ARG A 21 12.54 -2.35 -71.04
N SER A 22 12.10 -3.33 -71.83
CA SER A 22 12.48 -4.75 -71.80
C SER A 22 12.64 -5.39 -70.41
N VAL A 23 11.72 -6.28 -70.05
CA VAL A 23 11.85 -7.07 -68.81
C VAL A 23 12.91 -8.16 -68.99
N LEU A 24 14.10 -7.94 -68.41
CA LEU A 24 15.23 -8.87 -68.44
C LEU A 24 15.10 -9.86 -67.27
N ALA A 25 14.13 -10.77 -67.36
CA ALA A 25 13.91 -11.80 -66.36
C ALA A 25 13.82 -13.19 -66.97
N GLY A 26 14.46 -14.18 -66.32
CA GLY A 26 14.47 -15.57 -66.79
C GLY A 26 13.13 -16.31 -66.59
N ASN A 27 12.18 -15.72 -65.85
CA ASN A 27 10.85 -16.28 -65.64
C ASN A 27 9.80 -15.17 -65.38
N MET A 28 8.52 -15.52 -65.50
CA MET A 28 7.39 -14.58 -65.36
C MET A 28 7.30 -13.94 -63.97
N ARG A 29 7.63 -14.70 -62.90
CA ARG A 29 7.57 -14.18 -61.52
C ARG A 29 8.54 -13.03 -61.34
N ASP A 30 9.78 -13.21 -61.75
CA ASP A 30 10.83 -12.21 -61.63
C ASP A 30 10.57 -11.03 -62.58
N GLY A 31 10.00 -11.31 -63.76
CA GLY A 31 9.60 -10.27 -64.70
C GLY A 31 8.48 -9.37 -64.17
N LEU A 32 7.44 -9.98 -63.59
CA LEU A 32 6.35 -9.24 -62.94
C LEU A 32 6.88 -8.41 -61.77
N LYS A 33 7.82 -8.95 -60.99
CA LYS A 33 8.46 -8.22 -59.90
C LYS A 33 9.20 -6.97 -60.39
N GLN A 34 9.97 -7.08 -61.50
CA GLN A 34 10.65 -5.93 -62.11
C GLN A 34 9.66 -4.85 -62.57
N ILE A 35 8.56 -5.25 -63.22
CA ILE A 35 7.51 -4.32 -63.66
C ILE A 35 6.89 -3.59 -62.46
N VAL A 36 6.48 -4.34 -61.44
CA VAL A 36 5.85 -3.77 -60.24
C VAL A 36 6.80 -2.82 -59.51
N ASP A 37 8.09 -3.17 -59.40
CA ASP A 37 9.10 -2.29 -58.80
C ASP A 37 9.30 -1.02 -59.62
N ALA A 38 9.31 -1.09 -60.97
CA ALA A 38 9.40 0.09 -61.83
C ALA A 38 8.19 1.03 -61.66
N VAL A 39 6.97 0.47 -61.65
CA VAL A 39 5.72 1.23 -61.45
C VAL A 39 5.71 1.89 -60.07
N LEU A 40 6.02 1.14 -59.01
CA LEU A 40 6.02 1.65 -57.65
C LEU A 40 7.15 2.66 -57.41
N SER A 41 8.33 2.46 -58.00
CA SER A 41 9.44 3.42 -57.91
C SER A 41 9.11 4.74 -58.61
N LYS A 42 8.35 4.71 -59.71
CA LYS A 42 7.87 5.94 -60.36
C LYS A 42 6.79 6.63 -59.53
N ARG A 43 5.85 5.87 -58.96
CA ARG A 43 4.77 6.43 -58.11
C ARG A 43 5.30 6.99 -56.79
N TYR A 44 6.25 6.31 -56.17
CA TYR A 44 6.80 6.64 -54.86
C TYR A 44 8.34 6.77 -54.95
N PRO A 45 8.85 7.83 -55.60
CA PRO A 45 10.30 7.99 -55.85
C PRO A 45 11.13 8.10 -54.57
N HIS A 46 10.50 8.44 -53.44
CA HIS A 46 11.17 8.57 -52.14
C HIS A 46 10.82 7.42 -51.19
N HIS A 47 10.28 6.30 -51.68
CA HIS A 47 9.99 5.14 -50.84
C HIS A 47 11.29 4.57 -50.22
N PRO A 48 11.34 4.37 -48.89
CA PRO A 48 12.48 3.73 -48.24
C PRO A 48 12.74 2.32 -48.78
N ARG A 49 14.02 1.98 -49.03
CA ARG A 49 14.40 0.65 -49.52
C ARG A 49 14.58 -0.32 -48.35
N PHE A 50 13.50 -0.99 -47.95
CA PHE A 50 13.52 -2.00 -46.90
C PHE A 50 14.10 -3.34 -47.36
N ASP A 51 14.81 -4.04 -46.46
CA ASP A 51 15.32 -5.39 -46.70
C ASP A 51 14.39 -6.45 -46.08
N GLY A 52 13.24 -6.64 -46.74
CA GLY A 52 12.24 -7.66 -46.39
C GLY A 52 10.82 -7.11 -46.23
N PRO A 53 9.82 -7.99 -46.07
CA PRO A 53 8.43 -7.58 -45.94
C PRO A 53 8.21 -6.81 -44.63
N VAL A 54 7.50 -5.69 -44.75
CA VAL A 54 7.03 -4.88 -43.62
C VAL A 54 5.76 -5.49 -43.05
N ASN A 55 5.67 -5.54 -41.72
CA ASN A 55 4.45 -5.89 -41.00
C ASN A 55 4.50 -5.34 -39.57
N ALA A 56 3.35 -5.28 -38.91
CA ALA A 56 3.22 -4.75 -37.56
C ALA A 56 4.19 -5.37 -36.55
N SER A 57 4.36 -6.70 -36.54
CA SER A 57 5.23 -7.38 -35.57
C SER A 57 6.71 -7.00 -35.73
N ARG A 58 7.17 -6.83 -36.99
CA ARG A 58 8.52 -6.34 -37.26
C ARG A 58 8.68 -4.89 -36.84
N MET A 59 7.72 -4.03 -37.17
CA MET A 59 7.78 -2.62 -36.79
C MET A 59 7.72 -2.43 -35.27
N GLU A 60 7.00 -3.28 -34.54
CA GLU A 60 6.98 -3.27 -33.07
C GLU A 60 8.34 -3.62 -32.48
N ARG A 61 9.03 -4.63 -33.05
CA ARG A 61 10.40 -4.97 -32.64
C ARG A 61 11.35 -3.78 -32.88
N VAL A 62 11.26 -3.15 -34.05
CA VAL A 62 12.06 -1.96 -34.38
C VAL A 62 11.73 -0.79 -33.44
N ARG A 63 10.44 -0.55 -33.14
CA ARG A 63 9.99 0.46 -32.18
C ARG A 63 10.63 0.26 -30.81
N GLY A 64 10.61 -0.97 -30.29
CA GLY A 64 11.24 -1.28 -28.99
C GLY A 64 12.74 -1.00 -28.97
N LEU A 65 13.44 -1.22 -30.10
CA LEU A 65 14.86 -0.88 -30.22
C LEU A 65 15.09 0.64 -30.30
N LEU A 66 14.24 1.38 -31.01
CA LEU A 66 14.29 2.84 -31.06
C LEU A 66 13.99 3.46 -29.68
N GLU A 67 13.01 2.93 -28.94
CA GLU A 67 12.72 3.36 -27.57
C GLU A 67 13.92 3.11 -26.64
N ARG A 68 14.57 1.95 -26.74
CA ARG A 68 15.82 1.67 -26.00
C ARG A 68 16.94 2.65 -26.36
N LEU A 69 17.14 2.94 -27.65
CA LEU A 69 18.10 3.96 -28.09
C LEU A 69 17.78 5.33 -27.50
N LEU A 70 16.50 5.70 -27.47
CA LEU A 70 16.06 6.97 -26.90
C LEU A 70 16.31 7.07 -25.39
N ASP A 71 16.37 5.96 -24.67
CA ASP A 71 16.66 5.95 -23.23
C ASP A 71 18.18 6.02 -22.92
N THR A 72 19.04 5.78 -23.90
CA THR A 72 20.50 5.86 -23.71
C THR A 72 21.01 7.30 -23.72
N ARG A 73 21.96 7.62 -22.82
CA ARG A 73 22.52 8.98 -22.66
C ARG A 73 23.12 9.52 -23.96
N ASP A 74 23.87 8.68 -24.68
CA ASP A 74 24.57 9.06 -25.91
C ASP A 74 23.81 8.65 -27.18
N ARG A 75 22.53 8.25 -27.04
CA ARG A 75 21.68 7.73 -28.13
C ARG A 75 22.37 6.63 -28.95
N ARG A 76 23.14 5.80 -28.26
CA ARG A 76 24.03 4.78 -28.81
C ARG A 76 23.93 3.52 -27.96
N MET A 77 23.74 2.37 -28.61
CA MET A 77 23.70 1.09 -27.92
C MET A 77 24.38 -0.02 -28.73
N ASN A 78 24.90 -1.02 -28.02
CA ASN A 78 25.30 -2.28 -28.64
C ASN A 78 24.04 -3.14 -28.81
N VAL A 79 23.95 -3.84 -29.94
CA VAL A 79 22.80 -4.66 -30.32
C VAL A 79 23.24 -6.05 -30.71
N GLU A 80 22.39 -7.04 -30.47
CA GLU A 80 22.65 -8.40 -30.92
C GLU A 80 22.51 -8.54 -32.45
N LYS A 81 23.00 -9.65 -33.00
CA LYS A 81 23.03 -9.86 -34.46
C LYS A 81 21.65 -9.78 -35.10
N SER A 82 20.60 -10.29 -34.45
CA SER A 82 19.22 -10.25 -34.93
C SER A 82 18.65 -8.82 -34.92
N GLU A 83 18.83 -8.10 -33.81
CA GLU A 83 18.43 -6.70 -33.65
C GLU A 83 19.12 -5.79 -34.68
N LYS A 84 20.43 -6.01 -34.89
CA LYS A 84 21.21 -5.31 -35.91
C LYS A 84 20.63 -5.53 -37.31
N SER A 85 20.21 -6.76 -37.62
CA SER A 85 19.58 -7.09 -38.89
C SER A 85 18.25 -6.37 -39.07
N ASP A 86 17.40 -6.32 -38.04
CA ASP A 86 16.13 -5.61 -38.10
C ASP A 86 16.33 -4.08 -38.25
N LEU A 87 17.29 -3.49 -37.54
CA LEU A 87 17.58 -2.05 -37.65
C LEU A 87 18.13 -1.67 -39.03
N LYS A 88 19.08 -2.44 -39.57
CA LYS A 88 19.58 -2.25 -40.95
C LYS A 88 18.49 -2.39 -42.00
N ALA A 89 17.57 -3.35 -41.81
CA ALA A 89 16.53 -3.63 -42.79
C ALA A 89 15.42 -2.58 -42.78
N TYR A 90 15.12 -1.95 -41.64
CA TYR A 90 13.91 -1.14 -41.47
C TYR A 90 14.12 0.26 -40.91
N SER A 91 15.10 0.47 -40.04
CA SER A 91 15.32 1.77 -39.38
C SER A 91 16.35 2.64 -40.09
N ASP A 92 17.44 2.04 -40.58
CA ASP A 92 18.45 2.73 -41.38
C ASP A 92 17.86 3.33 -42.68
N PRO A 93 16.99 2.63 -43.46
CA PRO A 93 16.37 3.21 -44.64
C PRO A 93 15.43 4.39 -44.34
N LEU A 94 14.93 4.49 -43.11
CA LEU A 94 14.14 5.63 -42.64
C LEU A 94 15.02 6.79 -42.15
N GLY A 95 16.34 6.60 -42.09
CA GLY A 95 17.30 7.57 -41.57
C GLY A 95 17.19 7.77 -40.06
N LEU A 96 16.56 6.84 -39.33
CA LEU A 96 16.40 6.91 -37.87
C LEU A 96 17.60 6.33 -37.13
N THR A 97 18.37 5.45 -37.77
CA THR A 97 19.57 4.86 -37.19
C THR A 97 20.72 4.81 -38.17
N ASP A 98 21.92 4.74 -37.61
CA ASP A 98 23.15 4.35 -38.30
C ASP A 98 23.72 3.11 -37.60
N THR A 99 23.50 1.95 -38.22
CA THR A 99 23.82 0.65 -37.64
C THR A 99 25.21 0.17 -38.10
N GLY A 100 26.22 0.52 -37.32
CA GLY A 100 27.61 0.10 -37.53
C GLY A 100 27.91 -1.32 -37.05
N ASP A 101 29.17 -1.72 -37.12
CA ASP A 101 29.57 -3.07 -36.71
C ASP A 101 29.62 -3.29 -35.21
N VAL A 102 29.98 -2.24 -34.47
CA VAL A 102 30.16 -2.27 -33.02
C VAL A 102 28.94 -1.74 -32.28
N ALA A 103 28.27 -0.72 -32.82
CA ALA A 103 27.15 -0.06 -32.16
C ALA A 103 26.17 0.52 -33.19
N THR A 104 24.92 0.68 -32.76
CA THR A 104 23.92 1.48 -33.47
C THR A 104 23.78 2.85 -32.80
N VAL A 105 23.66 3.90 -33.62
CA VAL A 105 23.45 5.27 -33.18
C VAL A 105 22.11 5.78 -33.73
N LEU A 106 21.32 6.47 -32.90
CA LEU A 106 20.11 7.16 -33.34
C LEU A 106 20.47 8.40 -34.17
N ARG A 107 19.70 8.65 -35.22
CA ARG A 107 19.81 9.83 -36.06
C ARG A 107 18.54 10.67 -35.92
N ASP A 108 18.69 11.84 -35.32
CA ASP A 108 17.55 12.70 -34.96
C ASP A 108 17.01 13.52 -36.13
N ARG A 109 17.70 13.57 -37.28
CA ARG A 109 17.35 14.46 -38.39
C ARG A 109 15.89 14.33 -38.86
N PRO A 110 15.35 13.12 -39.13
CA PRO A 110 13.95 12.99 -39.52
C PRO A 110 12.98 13.52 -38.44
N LEU A 111 13.35 13.36 -37.16
CA LEU A 111 12.54 13.79 -36.03
C LEU A 111 12.59 15.31 -35.85
N GLN A 112 13.74 15.92 -36.11
CA GLN A 112 13.92 17.37 -36.14
C GLN A 112 13.13 18.01 -37.29
N GLU A 113 13.11 17.39 -38.47
CA GLU A 113 12.32 17.85 -39.62
C GLU A 113 10.82 17.88 -39.29
N LEU A 114 10.30 16.85 -38.59
CA LEU A 114 8.92 16.83 -38.08
C LEU A 114 8.65 17.93 -37.04
N GLU A 115 9.56 18.15 -36.10
CA GLU A 115 9.40 19.23 -35.11
C GLU A 115 9.48 20.62 -35.76
N GLN A 116 10.30 20.79 -36.79
CA GLN A 116 10.35 22.03 -37.57
C GLN A 116 9.04 22.25 -38.34
N ALA A 117 8.47 21.21 -38.96
CA ALA A 117 7.17 21.28 -39.63
C ALA A 117 6.06 21.70 -38.64
N ARG A 118 6.04 21.11 -37.44
CA ARG A 118 5.14 21.52 -36.35
C ARG A 118 5.27 23.00 -36.01
N GLN A 119 6.51 23.48 -35.82
CA GLN A 119 6.79 24.88 -35.48
C GLN A 119 6.32 25.84 -36.59
N GLN A 120 6.57 25.50 -37.86
CA GLN A 120 6.10 26.29 -39.01
C GLN A 120 4.57 26.38 -39.07
N LYS A 121 3.87 25.33 -38.66
CA LYS A 121 2.40 25.30 -38.60
C LYS A 121 1.84 25.96 -37.33
N GLY A 122 2.66 26.23 -36.32
CA GLY A 122 2.21 26.79 -35.04
C GLY A 122 1.28 25.86 -34.26
N LEU A 123 1.39 24.54 -34.45
CA LEU A 123 0.53 23.55 -33.79
C LEU A 123 1.17 23.01 -32.52
N ASP A 124 0.74 23.46 -31.34
CA ASP A 124 1.30 23.01 -30.06
C ASP A 124 0.96 21.55 -29.74
N THR A 125 -0.29 21.17 -30.01
CA THR A 125 -0.82 19.81 -29.87
C THR A 125 -1.29 19.31 -31.24
N PRO A 126 -0.37 18.81 -32.09
CA PRO A 126 -0.78 18.24 -33.37
C PRO A 126 -1.45 16.88 -33.19
N THR A 127 -2.26 16.50 -34.16
CA THR A 127 -2.85 15.17 -34.26
C THR A 127 -1.91 14.18 -34.96
N VAL A 128 -2.18 12.88 -34.85
CA VAL A 128 -1.48 11.85 -35.63
C VAL A 128 -1.62 12.12 -37.13
N GLY A 129 -2.82 12.52 -37.59
CA GLY A 129 -3.06 12.88 -38.99
C GLY A 129 -2.21 14.06 -39.45
N ASP A 130 -1.99 15.06 -38.60
CA ASP A 130 -1.08 16.18 -38.91
C ASP A 130 0.35 15.68 -39.15
N VAL A 131 0.86 14.80 -38.28
CA VAL A 131 2.21 14.26 -38.40
C VAL A 131 2.35 13.37 -39.65
N ARG A 132 1.35 12.56 -39.99
CA ARG A 132 1.32 11.78 -41.23
C ARG A 132 1.41 12.68 -42.47
N ASN A 133 0.66 13.78 -42.47
CA ASN A 133 0.74 14.78 -43.54
C ASN A 133 2.13 15.44 -43.65
N TRP A 134 2.87 15.58 -42.55
CA TRP A 134 4.25 16.11 -42.58
C TRP A 134 5.28 15.06 -43.01
N LEU A 135 5.03 13.78 -42.74
CA LEU A 135 5.89 12.68 -43.16
C LEU A 135 5.93 12.53 -44.68
N ASP A 136 4.78 12.68 -45.34
CA ASP A 136 4.66 12.53 -46.79
C ASP A 136 3.70 13.56 -47.42
N PRO A 137 4.03 14.86 -47.38
CA PRO A 137 3.13 15.93 -47.83
C PRO A 137 2.80 15.86 -49.33
N ALA A 138 3.66 15.20 -50.12
CA ALA A 138 3.46 15.02 -51.55
C ALA A 138 2.96 13.61 -51.92
N GLY A 139 2.76 12.71 -50.95
CA GLY A 139 2.39 11.32 -51.22
C GLY A 139 3.45 10.54 -52.02
N ALA A 140 4.72 10.95 -51.94
CA ALA A 140 5.83 10.45 -52.75
C ALA A 140 6.63 9.34 -52.05
N ARG A 141 6.33 9.04 -50.78
CA ARG A 141 6.96 7.94 -50.03
C ARG A 141 6.11 6.69 -50.01
N GLY A 142 4.77 6.80 -50.03
CA GLY A 142 3.88 5.63 -50.08
C GLY A 142 4.11 4.67 -48.91
N LEU A 143 4.21 5.22 -47.70
CA LEU A 143 4.49 4.44 -46.49
C LEU A 143 3.28 3.56 -46.13
N LEU A 144 3.57 2.38 -45.58
CA LEU A 144 2.54 1.53 -45.01
C LEU A 144 2.11 2.08 -43.64
N PRO A 145 0.84 1.86 -43.21
CA PRO A 145 0.34 2.38 -41.93
C PRO A 145 1.22 2.03 -40.73
N GLU A 146 1.80 0.82 -40.69
CA GLU A 146 2.67 0.40 -39.60
C GLU A 146 3.99 1.18 -39.54
N VAL A 147 4.48 1.67 -40.69
CA VAL A 147 5.70 2.48 -40.78
C VAL A 147 5.40 3.93 -40.38
N GLU A 148 4.26 4.46 -40.79
CA GLU A 148 3.79 5.78 -40.35
C GLU A 148 3.63 5.81 -38.83
N ASP A 149 2.95 4.81 -38.26
CA ASP A 149 2.76 4.70 -36.80
C ASP A 149 4.08 4.61 -36.06
N LEU A 150 5.04 3.84 -36.59
CA LEU A 150 6.39 3.75 -36.06
C LEU A 150 7.05 5.14 -36.00
N LEU A 151 7.01 5.90 -37.09
CA LEU A 151 7.61 7.23 -37.18
C LEU A 151 6.92 8.23 -36.25
N VAL A 152 5.58 8.25 -36.24
CA VAL A 152 4.76 9.10 -35.38
C VAL A 152 5.07 8.84 -33.90
N LEU A 153 5.06 7.56 -33.48
CA LEU A 153 5.33 7.20 -32.09
C LEU A 153 6.79 7.44 -31.69
N THR A 154 7.74 7.24 -32.61
CA THR A 154 9.16 7.56 -32.37
C THR A 154 9.35 9.07 -32.17
N TRP A 155 8.73 9.90 -33.01
CA TRP A 155 8.74 11.35 -32.83
C TRP A 155 8.03 11.80 -31.56
N CYS A 156 6.89 11.19 -31.22
CA CYS A 156 6.17 11.43 -29.98
C CYS A 156 7.08 11.19 -28.77
N ALA A 157 7.77 10.04 -28.71
CA ALA A 157 8.71 9.70 -27.65
C ALA A 157 9.92 10.66 -27.61
N TRP A 158 10.55 10.92 -28.77
CA TRP A 158 11.70 11.81 -28.88
C TRP A 158 11.40 13.24 -28.42
N SER A 159 10.21 13.75 -28.77
CA SER A 159 9.79 15.11 -28.46
C SER A 159 9.11 15.28 -27.09
N GLY A 160 9.08 14.20 -26.30
CA GLY A 160 8.52 14.16 -24.96
C GLY A 160 7.00 14.33 -24.91
N ARG A 161 6.29 13.89 -25.95
CA ARG A 161 4.83 13.94 -26.05
C ARG A 161 4.18 12.65 -25.59
N THR A 162 2.88 12.73 -25.31
CA THR A 162 2.02 11.62 -24.90
C THR A 162 0.75 11.63 -25.74
N LEU A 163 0.14 10.46 -25.92
CA LEU A 163 -1.09 10.34 -26.70
C LEU A 163 -2.32 10.65 -25.84
N GLN A 164 -3.21 11.48 -26.37
CA GLN A 164 -4.48 11.84 -25.78
C GLN A 164 -5.58 11.68 -26.83
N ARG A 165 -6.76 11.20 -26.43
CA ARG A 165 -7.94 11.13 -27.32
C ARG A 165 -9.18 11.53 -26.54
N GLY A 166 -9.88 12.56 -26.99
CA GLY A 166 -11.06 13.09 -26.28
C GLY A 166 -10.74 13.56 -24.86
N GLY A 167 -9.58 14.18 -24.66
CA GLY A 167 -9.15 14.68 -23.35
C GLY A 167 -8.63 13.62 -22.38
N ARG A 168 -8.56 12.33 -22.76
CA ARG A 168 -8.08 11.24 -21.90
C ARG A 168 -6.77 10.63 -22.40
N PRO A 169 -5.90 10.12 -21.50
CA PRO A 169 -4.73 9.35 -21.92
C PRO A 169 -5.13 8.20 -22.85
N TYR A 170 -4.38 8.02 -23.93
CA TYR A 170 -4.64 6.98 -24.93
C TYR A 170 -3.44 6.03 -25.00
N ALA A 171 -3.67 4.74 -24.77
CA ALA A 171 -2.62 3.74 -24.91
C ALA A 171 -2.31 3.52 -26.41
N PRO A 172 -1.03 3.47 -26.81
CA PRO A 172 -0.68 3.25 -28.22
C PRO A 172 -1.18 1.86 -28.66
N PRO A 173 -1.97 1.77 -29.74
CA PRO A 173 -2.46 0.49 -30.26
C PRO A 173 -1.34 -0.25 -31.01
N ARG A 174 -1.70 -1.41 -31.57
CA ARG A 174 -0.85 -2.11 -32.53
C ARG A 174 -0.49 -1.16 -33.69
N LEU A 175 0.76 -1.20 -34.15
CA LEU A 175 1.16 -0.40 -35.31
C LEU A 175 0.30 -0.76 -36.53
N GLY A 176 -0.10 0.26 -37.28
CA GLY A 176 -1.08 0.22 -38.36
C GLY A 176 -2.52 0.50 -37.91
N GLN A 177 -2.75 0.74 -36.62
CA GLN A 177 -4.09 0.98 -36.05
C GLN A 177 -4.19 2.30 -35.30
N LEU A 178 -3.16 3.17 -35.35
CA LEU A 178 -3.20 4.46 -34.68
C LEU A 178 -4.17 5.42 -35.40
N PRO A 179 -5.26 5.87 -34.74
CA PRO A 179 -6.23 6.77 -35.37
C PRO A 179 -5.66 8.18 -35.61
N ASP A 180 -6.08 8.82 -36.70
CA ASP A 180 -5.64 10.18 -37.06
C ASP A 180 -6.02 11.24 -36.03
N ASP A 181 -7.15 11.08 -35.35
CA ASP A 181 -7.71 12.04 -34.40
C ASP A 181 -7.03 12.00 -33.01
N VAL A 182 -6.04 11.14 -32.82
CA VAL A 182 -5.27 11.11 -31.57
C VAL A 182 -4.36 12.34 -31.49
N GLU A 183 -4.44 13.06 -30.39
CA GLU A 183 -3.68 14.26 -30.10
C GLU A 183 -2.32 13.90 -29.46
N LEU A 184 -1.27 14.60 -29.89
CA LEU A 184 0.10 14.43 -29.41
C LEU A 184 0.44 15.61 -28.49
N LEU A 185 0.04 15.47 -27.22
CA LEU A 185 0.20 16.50 -26.20
C LEU A 185 1.62 16.48 -25.64
N ARG A 186 2.29 17.63 -25.54
CA ARG A 186 3.46 17.78 -24.68
C ARG A 186 2.97 18.05 -23.25
N PRO A 187 3.10 17.10 -22.30
CA PRO A 187 2.64 17.32 -20.95
C PRO A 187 3.43 18.45 -20.30
N GLU A 188 2.77 19.19 -19.40
CA GLU A 188 3.48 20.04 -18.45
C GLU A 188 4.41 19.14 -17.63
N LEU A 189 5.70 19.44 -17.63
CA LEU A 189 6.68 18.75 -16.79
C LEU A 189 6.87 19.51 -15.48
N PRO A 190 7.03 18.82 -14.34
CA PRO A 190 7.46 19.45 -13.10
C PRO A 190 8.87 20.03 -13.25
N THR A 191 9.27 20.89 -12.33
CA THR A 191 10.67 21.33 -12.27
C THR A 191 11.57 20.14 -11.86
N PRO A 192 12.86 20.12 -12.25
CA PRO A 192 13.79 19.08 -11.80
C PRO A 192 13.89 18.96 -10.27
N ALA A 193 13.76 20.09 -9.56
CA ALA A 193 13.73 20.13 -8.10
C ALA A 193 12.48 19.42 -7.53
N HIS A 194 11.29 19.76 -8.02
CA HIS A 194 10.06 19.08 -7.60
C HIS A 194 10.08 17.59 -7.95
N TRP A 195 10.64 17.24 -9.11
CA TRP A 195 10.78 15.85 -9.51
C TRP A 195 11.67 15.06 -8.54
N ALA A 196 12.87 15.57 -8.23
CA ALA A 196 13.79 14.90 -7.31
C ALA A 196 13.18 14.73 -5.91
N GLU A 197 12.56 15.79 -5.38
CA GLU A 197 11.92 15.80 -4.07
C GLU A 197 10.74 14.83 -4.00
N ALA A 198 9.90 14.80 -5.04
CA ALA A 198 8.76 13.89 -5.09
C ALA A 198 9.19 12.41 -5.14
N LEU A 199 10.28 12.09 -5.85
CA LEU A 199 10.82 10.73 -5.88
C LEU A 199 11.30 10.29 -4.48
N ASP A 200 12.02 11.17 -3.78
CA ASP A 200 12.51 10.90 -2.43
C ASP A 200 11.36 10.66 -1.44
N ARG A 201 10.39 11.59 -1.42
CA ARG A 201 9.22 11.50 -0.54
C ARG A 201 8.33 10.31 -0.86
N ALA A 202 8.11 9.99 -2.13
CA ALA A 202 7.34 8.81 -2.51
C ALA A 202 8.04 7.50 -2.11
N GLY A 203 9.38 7.48 -2.12
CA GLY A 203 10.17 6.39 -1.56
C GLY A 203 9.90 6.22 -0.06
N HIS A 204 9.95 7.31 0.71
CA HIS A 204 9.70 7.27 2.16
C HIS A 204 8.25 6.92 2.54
N LEU A 205 7.26 7.46 1.82
CA LEU A 205 5.85 7.31 2.16
C LEU A 205 5.24 5.99 1.65
N PHE A 206 5.60 5.58 0.43
CA PHE A 206 4.91 4.50 -0.28
C PHE A 206 5.82 3.33 -0.67
N GLY A 207 7.14 3.45 -0.44
CA GLY A 207 8.13 2.48 -0.91
C GLY A 207 8.24 2.42 -2.43
N ILE A 208 7.94 3.53 -3.12
CA ILE A 208 8.02 3.60 -4.58
C ILE A 208 9.48 3.82 -5.01
N ALA A 209 9.95 3.00 -5.94
CA ALA A 209 11.26 3.16 -6.57
C ALA A 209 11.14 2.98 -8.09
N LEU A 210 11.46 4.02 -8.85
CA LEU A 210 11.54 3.95 -10.31
C LEU A 210 12.88 3.38 -10.76
N ALA A 211 12.87 2.59 -11.83
CA ALA A 211 14.09 2.09 -12.48
C ALA A 211 14.97 3.22 -13.06
N GLY A 212 14.40 4.39 -13.34
CA GLY A 212 15.12 5.57 -13.84
C GLY A 212 14.67 6.87 -13.16
N LYS A 213 15.64 7.74 -12.83
CA LYS A 213 15.40 9.03 -12.15
C LYS A 213 15.34 10.24 -13.08
N ALA A 214 15.58 10.06 -14.38
CA ALA A 214 15.55 11.17 -15.33
C ALA A 214 14.12 11.72 -15.46
N LEU A 215 13.98 13.05 -15.51
CA LEU A 215 12.69 13.70 -15.76
C LEU A 215 12.35 13.58 -17.25
N THR A 216 11.51 12.60 -17.59
CA THR A 216 10.98 12.38 -18.94
C THR A 216 9.47 12.20 -18.87
N ALA A 217 8.74 12.44 -19.96
CA ALA A 217 7.29 12.23 -19.99
C ALA A 217 6.91 10.78 -19.64
N ARG A 218 7.68 9.81 -20.13
CA ARG A 218 7.50 8.38 -19.79
C ARG A 218 7.68 8.11 -18.30
N ASN A 219 8.76 8.60 -17.69
CA ASN A 219 9.02 8.38 -16.27
C ASN A 219 7.99 9.11 -15.41
N LEU A 220 7.54 10.30 -15.82
CA LEU A 220 6.46 11.04 -15.16
C LEU A 220 5.15 10.23 -15.17
N THR A 221 4.73 9.70 -16.32
CA THR A 221 3.53 8.87 -16.42
C THR A 221 3.63 7.63 -15.55
N ALA A 222 4.73 6.87 -15.65
CA ALA A 222 4.94 5.66 -14.85
C ALA A 222 4.95 5.94 -13.34
N PHE A 223 5.57 7.04 -12.92
CA PHE A 223 5.57 7.46 -11.52
C PHE A 223 4.18 7.81 -11.00
N VAL A 224 3.43 8.61 -11.78
CA VAL A 224 2.05 9.00 -11.45
C VAL A 224 1.17 7.76 -11.32
N GLU A 225 1.28 6.79 -12.24
CA GLU A 225 0.53 5.53 -12.17
C GLU A 225 0.84 4.75 -10.89
N GLN A 226 2.12 4.57 -10.55
CA GLN A 226 2.52 3.87 -9.31
C GLN A 226 2.02 4.57 -8.05
N VAL A 227 2.11 5.91 -7.99
CA VAL A 227 1.58 6.67 -6.85
C VAL A 227 0.07 6.48 -6.73
N ARG A 228 -0.67 6.53 -7.84
CA ARG A 228 -2.13 6.32 -7.81
C ARG A 228 -2.51 4.91 -7.40
N GLU A 229 -1.80 3.90 -7.89
CA GLU A 229 -1.99 2.51 -7.48
C GLU A 229 -1.81 2.37 -5.97
N LYS A 230 -0.71 2.91 -5.41
CA LYS A 230 -0.46 2.91 -3.96
C LYS A 230 -1.56 3.65 -3.19
N CYS A 231 -1.96 4.84 -3.65
CA CYS A 231 -3.04 5.62 -3.03
C CYS A 231 -4.38 4.87 -3.02
N SER A 232 -4.67 4.08 -4.06
CA SER A 232 -5.92 3.31 -4.16
C SER A 232 -6.03 2.20 -3.10
N GLY A 233 -4.89 1.64 -2.68
CA GLY A 233 -4.81 0.63 -1.62
C GLY A 233 -4.94 1.18 -0.19
N LEU A 234 -4.94 2.51 -0.01
CA LEU A 234 -4.90 3.18 1.29
C LEU A 234 -6.27 3.72 1.73
N SER A 235 -7.34 2.97 1.45
CA SER A 235 -8.74 3.39 1.70
C SER A 235 -9.06 3.67 3.17
N ALA A 236 -8.29 3.12 4.10
CA ALA A 236 -8.48 3.28 5.55
C ALA A 236 -7.92 4.59 6.13
N VAL A 237 -7.06 5.30 5.39
CA VAL A 237 -6.33 6.46 5.90
C VAL A 237 -7.27 7.62 6.24
N SER A 238 -8.17 8.02 5.33
CA SER A 238 -9.12 9.09 5.63
C SER A 238 -10.14 8.69 6.72
N PRO A 239 -10.75 7.49 6.68
CA PRO A 239 -11.67 7.04 7.73
C PRO A 239 -11.04 6.80 9.11
N LEU A 240 -9.71 6.72 9.24
CA LEU A 240 -9.01 6.59 10.53
C LEU A 240 -9.14 7.85 11.39
N VAL A 241 -9.21 9.03 10.78
CA VAL A 241 -9.09 10.31 11.50
C VAL A 241 -10.20 10.48 12.54
N ALA A 242 -11.45 10.20 12.17
CA ALA A 242 -12.61 10.38 13.05
C ALA A 242 -12.55 9.53 14.33
N PRO A 243 -12.39 8.18 14.27
CA PRO A 243 -12.31 7.37 15.49
C PRO A 243 -11.05 7.68 16.31
N LEU A 244 -9.93 8.06 15.68
CA LEU A 244 -8.76 8.49 16.44
C LEU A 244 -9.02 9.80 17.20
N GLU A 245 -9.62 10.79 16.54
CA GLU A 245 -9.97 12.07 17.16
C GLU A 245 -10.97 11.91 18.31
N GLU A 246 -11.95 11.02 18.16
CA GLU A 246 -12.89 10.65 19.23
C GLU A 246 -12.14 10.10 20.45
N ARG A 247 -11.24 9.11 20.25
CA ARG A 247 -10.48 8.52 21.36
C ARG A 247 -9.47 9.47 21.98
N VAL A 248 -8.81 10.31 21.19
CA VAL A 248 -7.92 11.34 21.71
C VAL A 248 -8.72 12.32 22.57
N ARG A 249 -9.91 12.78 22.15
CA ARG A 249 -10.75 13.67 22.95
C ARG A 249 -11.23 13.05 24.26
N GLU A 250 -11.50 11.75 24.26
CA GLU A 250 -12.01 11.04 25.43
C GLU A 250 -10.93 10.64 26.46
N TRP A 251 -9.70 10.40 26.01
CA TRP A 251 -8.66 9.72 26.81
C TRP A 251 -7.30 10.42 26.83
N ALA A 252 -7.12 11.48 26.04
CA ALA A 252 -5.85 12.20 25.89
C ALA A 252 -6.07 13.72 25.74
N ASP A 253 -4.98 14.48 25.57
CA ASP A 253 -5.04 15.91 25.25
C ASP A 253 -4.91 16.11 23.72
N PRO A 254 -5.94 16.63 23.04
CA PRO A 254 -5.88 16.90 21.60
C PRO A 254 -4.80 17.92 21.20
N SER A 255 -4.36 18.79 22.11
CA SER A 255 -3.32 19.79 21.84
C SER A 255 -1.91 19.20 21.77
N ASP A 256 -1.71 18.02 22.36
CA ASP A 256 -0.46 17.27 22.38
C ASP A 256 -0.68 15.83 21.87
N ALA A 257 -1.17 15.71 20.64
CA ALA A 257 -1.41 14.43 19.98
C ALA A 257 -0.75 14.34 18.59
N PRO A 258 0.59 14.22 18.51
CA PRO A 258 1.32 14.00 17.26
C PRO A 258 0.70 12.95 16.34
N ARG A 259 0.19 11.84 16.89
CA ARG A 259 -0.52 10.79 16.13
C ARG A 259 -1.71 11.34 15.35
N LEU A 260 -2.53 12.19 15.97
CA LEU A 260 -3.70 12.78 15.34
C LEU A 260 -3.29 13.80 14.26
N VAL A 261 -2.24 14.58 14.53
CA VAL A 261 -1.65 15.51 13.55
C VAL A 261 -1.15 14.75 12.32
N THR A 262 -0.40 13.66 12.51
CA THR A 262 0.10 12.79 11.44
C THR A 262 -1.03 12.15 10.65
N ALA A 263 -2.08 11.65 11.31
CA ALA A 263 -3.23 11.03 10.64
C ALA A 263 -3.99 12.03 9.76
N LYS A 264 -4.21 13.26 10.26
CA LYS A 264 -4.84 14.34 9.50
C LYS A 264 -4.01 14.74 8.29
N ALA A 265 -2.71 15.00 8.48
CA ALA A 265 -1.79 15.34 7.39
C ALA A 265 -1.71 14.24 6.32
N SER A 266 -1.75 12.96 6.74
CA SER A 266 -1.75 11.82 5.82
C SER A 266 -3.04 11.72 5.00
N ALA A 267 -4.19 11.96 5.64
CA ALA A 267 -5.49 11.99 4.97
C ALA A 267 -5.59 13.16 3.96
N ASP A 268 -5.10 14.34 4.32
CA ASP A 268 -5.08 15.52 3.46
C ASP A 268 -4.19 15.31 2.24
N LEU A 269 -2.98 14.77 2.44
CA LEU A 269 -2.08 14.41 1.35
C LEU A 269 -2.75 13.40 0.40
N LEU A 270 -3.32 12.31 0.93
CA LEU A 270 -3.99 11.31 0.11
C LEU A 270 -5.13 11.91 -0.72
N ALA A 271 -5.95 12.78 -0.12
CA ALA A 271 -7.03 13.48 -0.80
C ALA A 271 -6.51 14.42 -1.90
N GLN A 272 -5.35 15.06 -1.71
CA GLN A 272 -4.72 15.91 -2.71
C GLN A 272 -4.15 15.10 -3.88
N LEU A 273 -3.48 13.97 -3.60
CA LEU A 273 -2.91 13.08 -4.62
C LEU A 273 -4.00 12.42 -5.48
N GLN A 274 -5.15 12.09 -4.89
CA GLN A 274 -6.28 11.52 -5.64
C GLN A 274 -6.91 12.52 -6.62
N ARG A 275 -6.82 13.82 -6.34
CA ARG A 275 -7.39 14.92 -7.15
C ARG A 275 -6.43 15.49 -8.19
N THR A 276 -5.16 15.10 -8.17
CA THR A 276 -4.11 15.63 -9.04
C THR A 276 -3.59 14.56 -10.00
N GLN A 277 -2.99 14.98 -11.13
CA GLN A 277 -2.35 14.11 -12.12
C GLN A 277 -1.12 14.82 -12.72
N GLY A 278 -0.22 14.08 -13.37
CA GLY A 278 0.93 14.67 -14.07
C GLY A 278 1.82 15.53 -13.17
N ALA A 279 2.30 16.67 -13.69
CA ALA A 279 3.10 17.63 -12.93
C ALA A 279 2.42 18.16 -11.65
N PRO A 280 1.11 18.49 -11.63
CA PRO A 280 0.41 18.83 -10.39
C PRO A 280 0.54 17.79 -9.26
N LEU A 281 0.51 16.49 -9.59
CA LEU A 281 0.69 15.43 -8.58
C LEU A 281 2.12 15.43 -8.04
N VAL A 282 3.11 15.59 -8.92
CA VAL A 282 4.52 15.70 -8.52
C VAL A 282 4.74 16.91 -7.61
N ARG A 283 4.15 18.06 -7.94
CA ARG A 283 4.21 19.26 -7.08
C ARG A 283 3.57 19.00 -5.72
N ALA A 284 2.40 18.37 -5.67
CA ALA A 284 1.75 18.02 -4.42
C ALA A 284 2.63 17.14 -3.51
N LEU A 285 3.34 16.16 -4.09
CA LEU A 285 4.31 15.35 -3.35
C LEU A 285 5.52 16.14 -2.89
N ALA A 286 6.05 17.04 -3.72
CA ALA A 286 7.24 17.82 -3.41
C ALA A 286 6.97 18.89 -2.33
N GLU A 287 5.79 19.50 -2.35
CA GLU A 287 5.50 20.73 -1.60
C GLU A 287 4.70 20.50 -0.31
N PHE A 288 4.11 19.32 -0.08
CA PHE A 288 3.30 19.10 1.12
C PHE A 288 4.14 19.30 2.40
N ASN A 289 3.49 19.78 3.46
CA ASN A 289 4.15 19.95 4.75
C ASN A 289 4.05 18.66 5.59
N ALA A 290 5.19 18.04 5.90
CA ALA A 290 5.24 16.94 6.85
C ALA A 290 5.14 17.49 8.27
N GLN A 291 3.93 17.52 8.83
CA GLN A 291 3.64 18.13 10.13
C GLN A 291 4.41 17.51 11.31
N THR A 292 4.79 16.23 11.22
CA THR A 292 5.62 15.53 12.22
C THR A 292 6.92 15.02 11.60
N SER A 293 6.86 13.97 10.79
CA SER A 293 7.97 13.49 9.96
C SER A 293 7.45 12.61 8.82
N LEU A 294 8.23 12.48 7.74
CA LEU A 294 7.93 11.57 6.63
C LEU A 294 7.85 10.11 7.10
N THR A 295 8.70 9.71 8.04
CA THR A 295 8.71 8.36 8.62
C THR A 295 7.44 8.08 9.42
N ALA A 296 6.99 9.04 10.24
CA ALA A 296 5.73 8.91 10.98
C ALA A 296 4.53 8.82 10.05
N MET A 297 4.47 9.66 9.01
CA MET A 297 3.42 9.60 7.99
C MET A 297 3.43 8.26 7.25
N GLY A 298 4.59 7.81 6.75
CA GLY A 298 4.72 6.51 6.09
C GLY A 298 4.23 5.36 6.98
N ARG A 299 4.59 5.35 8.27
CA ARG A 299 4.10 4.35 9.21
C ARG A 299 2.58 4.44 9.41
N SER A 300 2.05 5.65 9.60
CA SER A 300 0.62 5.90 9.74
C SER A 300 -0.18 5.44 8.52
N LEU A 301 0.33 5.62 7.30
CA LEU A 301 -0.29 5.13 6.07
C LEU A 301 -0.40 3.60 6.09
N THR A 302 0.69 2.90 6.44
CA THR A 302 0.74 1.44 6.40
C THR A 302 -0.10 0.75 7.48
N THR A 303 -0.24 1.34 8.67
CA THR A 303 -0.97 0.72 9.79
C THR A 303 -2.42 1.22 9.93
N ALA A 304 -2.86 2.13 9.05
CA ALA A 304 -4.15 2.81 9.17
C ALA A 304 -5.35 1.87 9.36
N GLU A 305 -5.41 0.77 8.60
CA GLU A 305 -6.54 -0.17 8.70
C GLU A 305 -6.56 -0.90 10.05
N SER A 306 -5.40 -1.35 10.53
CA SER A 306 -5.29 -2.00 11.84
C SER A 306 -5.65 -1.03 12.97
N ALA A 307 -5.11 0.19 12.91
CA ALA A 307 -5.40 1.24 13.89
C ALA A 307 -6.89 1.58 13.91
N ARG A 308 -7.50 1.81 12.73
CA ARG A 308 -8.92 2.14 12.59
C ARG A 308 -9.80 1.05 13.19
N ARG A 309 -9.53 -0.21 12.86
CA ARG A 309 -10.26 -1.36 13.41
C ARG A 309 -10.22 -1.33 14.94
N LEU A 310 -9.04 -1.27 15.54
CA LEU A 310 -8.88 -1.29 17.01
C LEU A 310 -9.54 -0.12 17.72
N LEU A 311 -9.45 1.09 17.15
CA LEU A 311 -10.10 2.28 17.69
C LEU A 311 -11.64 2.16 17.69
N THR A 312 -12.20 1.39 16.75
CA THR A 312 -13.65 1.12 16.64
C THR A 312 -14.14 -0.09 17.44
N GLU A 313 -13.25 -0.89 18.06
CA GLU A 313 -13.63 -2.06 18.85
C GLU A 313 -14.23 -1.66 20.21
N ARG A 314 -15.54 -1.38 20.24
CA ARG A 314 -16.28 -0.92 21.43
C ARG A 314 -16.03 -1.72 22.72
N PRO A 315 -15.96 -3.07 22.73
CA PRO A 315 -15.72 -3.83 23.95
C PRO A 315 -14.44 -3.42 24.67
N ARG A 316 -13.38 -3.10 23.93
CA ARG A 316 -12.09 -2.68 24.50
C ARG A 316 -12.21 -1.41 25.33
N TRP A 317 -12.97 -0.45 24.82
CA TRP A 317 -13.16 0.86 25.46
C TRP A 317 -14.02 0.77 26.71
N ILE A 318 -14.99 -0.15 26.74
CA ILE A 318 -15.77 -0.46 27.95
C ILE A 318 -14.84 -0.94 29.09
N VAL A 319 -13.82 -1.75 28.78
CA VAL A 319 -12.84 -2.20 29.79
C VAL A 319 -12.07 -1.00 30.37
N PHE A 320 -11.62 -0.07 29.53
CA PHE A 320 -10.93 1.13 30.00
C PHE A 320 -11.87 2.05 30.81
N GLU A 321 -13.16 2.14 30.46
CA GLU A 321 -14.17 2.88 31.23
C GLU A 321 -14.35 2.29 32.64
N GLN A 322 -14.37 0.96 32.75
CA GLN A 322 -14.41 0.29 34.04
C GLN A 322 -13.16 0.57 34.87
N VAL A 323 -11.97 0.59 34.26
CA VAL A 323 -10.72 1.00 34.95
C VAL A 323 -10.80 2.45 35.43
N ARG A 324 -11.39 3.36 34.64
CA ARG A 324 -11.60 4.76 35.02
C ARG A 324 -12.41 4.91 36.30
N ASN A 325 -13.40 4.05 36.51
CA ASN A 325 -14.20 4.05 37.74
C ASN A 325 -13.41 3.59 38.98
N LEU A 326 -12.26 2.92 38.81
CA LEU A 326 -11.39 2.48 39.90
C LEU A 326 -10.39 3.54 40.36
N VAL A 327 -10.28 4.70 39.70
CA VAL A 327 -9.26 5.73 40.03
C VAL A 327 -9.32 6.17 41.50
N HIS A 328 -10.52 6.19 42.08
CA HIS A 328 -10.75 6.56 43.49
C HIS A 328 -10.81 5.36 44.45
N ASP A 329 -10.57 4.14 43.96
CA ASP A 329 -10.51 2.93 44.80
C ASP A 329 -9.24 2.91 45.66
N SER A 330 -9.38 2.59 46.95
CA SER A 330 -8.28 2.60 47.92
C SER A 330 -7.18 1.57 47.65
N SER A 331 -7.51 0.46 46.98
CA SER A 331 -6.59 -0.64 46.71
C SER A 331 -6.04 -0.65 45.28
N ARG A 332 -6.83 -0.15 44.31
CA ARG A 332 -6.56 -0.26 42.87
C ARG A 332 -6.36 1.09 42.18
N GLY A 333 -6.70 2.22 42.82
CA GLY A 333 -6.70 3.54 42.18
C GLY A 333 -5.37 4.02 41.63
N HIS A 334 -4.25 3.75 42.31
CA HIS A 334 -2.93 4.11 41.79
C HIS A 334 -2.60 3.36 40.49
N ARG A 335 -2.86 2.03 40.44
CA ARG A 335 -2.63 1.22 39.24
C ARG A 335 -3.56 1.61 38.09
N ALA A 336 -4.82 1.95 38.39
CA ALA A 336 -5.76 2.47 37.41
C ALA A 336 -5.25 3.79 36.80
N SER A 337 -4.78 4.72 37.63
CA SER A 337 -4.26 6.01 37.18
C SER A 337 -3.04 5.87 36.27
N LEU A 338 -2.10 4.98 36.61
CA LEU A 338 -0.93 4.69 35.76
C LEU A 338 -1.33 4.10 34.41
N LEU A 339 -2.30 3.17 34.40
CA LEU A 339 -2.80 2.57 33.15
C LEU A 339 -3.42 3.62 32.23
N LEU A 340 -4.23 4.54 32.79
CA LEU A 340 -4.83 5.62 32.02
C LEU A 340 -3.80 6.65 31.52
N ALA A 341 -2.75 6.91 32.28
CA ALA A 341 -1.62 7.74 31.82
C ALA A 341 -0.88 7.07 30.65
N ASP A 342 -0.68 5.75 30.70
CA ASP A 342 -0.09 5.00 29.58
C ASP A 342 -1.01 5.01 28.34
N LEU A 343 -2.33 4.90 28.54
CA LEU A 343 -3.31 5.00 27.44
C LEU A 343 -3.29 6.38 26.78
N ASN A 344 -3.26 7.45 27.57
CA ASN A 344 -3.09 8.82 27.08
C ASN A 344 -1.80 8.91 26.23
N LYS A 345 -0.66 8.48 26.80
CA LYS A 345 0.63 8.49 26.10
C LYS A 345 0.59 7.71 24.78
N LEU A 346 -0.06 6.54 24.75
CA LEU A 346 -0.20 5.72 23.55
C LEU A 346 -1.01 6.44 22.45
N LEU A 347 -2.11 7.09 22.83
CA LEU A 347 -2.98 7.81 21.89
C LEU A 347 -2.35 9.10 21.37
N SER A 348 -1.54 9.77 22.19
CA SER A 348 -0.82 10.98 21.77
C SER A 348 0.43 10.69 20.94
N SER A 349 1.21 9.67 21.32
CA SER A 349 2.50 9.36 20.67
C SER A 349 2.30 8.86 19.24
N ASP A 350 3.10 9.38 18.30
CA ASP A 350 3.11 8.91 16.92
C ASP A 350 3.32 7.40 16.78
N GLU A 351 2.78 6.83 15.72
CA GLU A 351 2.82 5.38 15.44
C GLU A 351 4.26 4.85 15.29
N VAL A 352 5.19 5.68 14.82
CA VAL A 352 6.61 5.31 14.73
C VAL A 352 7.27 5.17 16.11
N ASN A 353 6.75 5.85 17.13
CA ASN A 353 7.29 5.84 18.49
C ASN A 353 6.61 4.76 19.35
N LEU A 354 5.28 4.65 19.28
CA LEU A 354 4.50 3.62 19.96
C LEU A 354 3.47 3.04 19.01
N MET A 355 3.55 1.74 18.72
CA MET A 355 2.59 1.09 17.83
C MET A 355 1.25 0.92 18.54
N LEU A 356 0.18 1.48 17.95
CA LEU A 356 -1.14 1.49 18.57
C LEU A 356 -1.66 0.07 18.84
N ALA A 357 -1.40 -0.85 17.91
CA ALA A 357 -1.87 -2.23 18.01
C ALA A 357 -1.28 -2.99 19.20
N ASP A 358 0.05 -2.91 19.37
CA ASP A 358 0.75 -3.58 20.47
C ASP A 358 0.38 -2.91 21.80
N GLY A 359 0.37 -1.57 21.83
CA GLY A 359 0.03 -0.81 23.02
C GLY A 359 -1.40 -1.07 23.51
N LEU A 360 -2.40 -1.06 22.61
CA LEU A 360 -3.78 -1.33 22.99
C LEU A 360 -3.94 -2.78 23.45
N THR A 361 -3.27 -3.74 22.81
CA THR A 361 -3.32 -5.15 23.23
C THR A 361 -2.79 -5.33 24.65
N GLU A 362 -1.62 -4.78 24.95
CA GLU A 362 -1.01 -4.87 26.27
C GLU A 362 -1.81 -4.11 27.33
N LEU A 363 -2.30 -2.90 27.03
CA LEU A 363 -3.11 -2.13 27.97
C LEU A 363 -4.44 -2.81 28.27
N THR A 364 -5.08 -3.45 27.29
CA THR A 364 -6.31 -4.21 27.50
C THR A 364 -6.08 -5.40 28.43
N ARG A 365 -4.99 -6.16 28.22
CA ARG A 365 -4.61 -7.26 29.12
C ARG A 365 -4.41 -6.78 30.55
N ARG A 366 -3.65 -5.69 30.75
CA ARG A 366 -3.43 -5.07 32.06
C ARG A 366 -4.73 -4.58 32.70
N ALA A 367 -5.65 -4.05 31.90
CA ALA A 367 -6.95 -3.57 32.37
C ALA A 367 -7.83 -4.74 32.86
N GLU A 368 -7.90 -5.83 32.10
CA GLU A 368 -8.62 -7.05 32.50
C GLU A 368 -8.06 -7.65 33.79
N GLU A 369 -6.74 -7.72 33.93
CA GLU A 369 -6.09 -8.20 35.16
C GLU A 369 -6.40 -7.32 36.38
N LEU A 370 -6.45 -6.00 36.19
CA LEU A 370 -6.81 -5.06 37.27
C LEU A 370 -8.28 -5.20 37.70
N LEU A 371 -9.16 -5.54 36.76
CA LEU A 371 -10.59 -5.71 36.99
C LEU A 371 -10.94 -7.07 37.61
N ARG A 372 -10.08 -8.09 37.48
CA ARG A 372 -10.29 -9.39 38.14
C ARG A 372 -10.39 -9.20 39.66
N VAL A 373 -11.49 -9.66 40.24
CA VAL A 373 -11.68 -9.74 41.69
C VAL A 373 -11.18 -11.10 42.15
N SER A 374 -10.15 -11.14 43.00
CA SER A 374 -9.76 -12.36 43.69
C SER A 374 -10.83 -12.73 44.73
N PRO A 375 -11.27 -14.01 44.81
CA PRO A 375 -12.17 -14.43 45.87
C PRO A 375 -11.50 -14.21 47.24
N PRO A 376 -12.27 -13.85 48.29
CA PRO A 376 -11.73 -13.75 49.64
C PRO A 376 -11.11 -15.10 50.05
N PRO A 377 -10.02 -15.10 50.84
CA PRO A 377 -9.43 -16.33 51.33
C PRO A 377 -10.48 -17.17 52.05
N PRO A 378 -10.46 -18.51 51.89
CA PRO A 378 -11.43 -19.38 52.56
C PRO A 378 -11.36 -19.16 54.08
N PRO A 379 -12.49 -19.17 54.80
CA PRO A 379 -12.50 -18.99 56.24
C PRO A 379 -11.59 -20.05 56.90
N PRO A 380 -10.88 -19.69 58.00
CA PRO A 380 -10.01 -20.64 58.68
C PRO A 380 -10.81 -21.88 59.12
N PRO A 381 -10.23 -23.08 59.05
CA PRO A 381 -10.92 -24.31 59.42
C PRO A 381 -11.38 -24.23 60.89
N PRO A 382 -12.57 -24.77 61.23
CA PRO A 382 -13.06 -24.79 62.61
C PRO A 382 -12.09 -25.58 63.51
N PRO A 383 -11.90 -25.16 64.79
CA PRO A 383 -11.00 -25.85 65.70
C PRO A 383 -11.44 -27.30 65.94
N GLU A 384 -10.48 -28.22 66.04
CA GLU A 384 -10.71 -29.66 66.28
C GLU A 384 -11.46 -29.91 67.60
N PRO A 385 -12.36 -30.92 67.66
CA PRO A 385 -13.09 -31.24 68.88
C PRO A 385 -12.15 -31.88 69.92
N GLU A 386 -12.03 -31.26 71.10
CA GLU A 386 -11.39 -31.87 72.27
C GLU A 386 -12.16 -33.12 72.74
N PRO A 387 -11.47 -34.13 73.32
CA PRO A 387 -12.10 -35.36 73.80
C PRO A 387 -13.22 -35.05 74.80
N GLY A 388 -14.45 -35.42 74.44
CA GLY A 388 -15.65 -35.12 75.22
C GLY A 388 -15.63 -35.83 76.58
N TRP A 389 -15.68 -35.04 77.66
CA TRP A 389 -15.93 -35.55 79.00
C TRP A 389 -17.30 -36.24 79.05
N LYS A 390 -17.33 -37.49 79.51
CA LYS A 390 -18.56 -38.24 79.70
C LYS A 390 -18.92 -38.23 81.19
N THR A 391 -20.09 -37.70 81.54
CA THR A 391 -20.58 -37.73 82.92
C THR A 391 -20.84 -39.17 83.35
N VAL A 392 -20.10 -39.64 84.35
CA VAL A 392 -20.22 -41.00 84.91
C VAL A 392 -21.05 -41.07 86.18
N LEU A 393 -21.22 -39.93 86.87
CA LEU A 393 -22.05 -39.80 88.06
C LEU A 393 -22.66 -38.39 88.10
N ASP A 394 -23.99 -38.31 88.15
CA ASP A 394 -24.75 -37.07 88.35
C ASP A 394 -25.69 -37.29 89.54
N LYS A 395 -25.35 -36.66 90.68
CA LYS A 395 -26.08 -36.83 91.94
C LYS A 395 -26.12 -35.50 92.68
N SER A 396 -27.33 -35.05 93.01
CA SER A 396 -27.57 -33.88 93.85
C SER A 396 -28.24 -34.30 95.15
N LEU A 397 -27.75 -33.77 96.28
CA LEU A 397 -28.26 -34.09 97.61
C LEU A 397 -28.98 -32.87 98.19
N SER A 398 -30.25 -33.04 98.58
CA SER A 398 -30.99 -32.06 99.38
C SER A 398 -31.00 -32.54 100.83
N ILE A 399 -30.49 -31.72 101.74
CA ILE A 399 -30.31 -32.08 103.14
C ILE A 399 -31.08 -31.07 103.99
N ASP A 400 -32.21 -31.50 104.54
CA ASP A 400 -33.11 -30.64 105.31
C ASP A 400 -32.76 -30.60 106.81
N ASP A 401 -31.94 -31.55 107.28
CA ASP A 401 -31.45 -31.63 108.66
C ASP A 401 -29.93 -31.36 108.70
N PRO A 402 -29.48 -30.23 109.29
CA PRO A 402 -28.07 -29.87 109.36
C PRO A 402 -27.19 -30.92 110.05
N ALA A 403 -27.74 -31.71 110.97
CA ALA A 403 -26.98 -32.73 111.69
C ALA A 403 -26.51 -33.89 110.80
N LYS A 404 -27.20 -34.15 109.68
CA LYS A 404 -26.87 -35.23 108.72
C LYS A 404 -25.93 -34.80 107.60
N LEU A 405 -25.64 -33.51 107.48
CA LEU A 405 -24.82 -32.95 106.40
C LEU A 405 -23.46 -33.63 106.27
N ALA A 406 -22.77 -33.83 107.40
CA ALA A 406 -21.43 -34.42 107.40
C ALA A 406 -21.42 -35.91 107.03
N GLU A 407 -22.51 -36.64 107.27
CA GLU A 407 -22.64 -38.05 106.90
C GLU A 407 -22.93 -38.17 105.39
N SER A 408 -23.92 -37.43 104.89
CA SER A 408 -24.31 -37.46 103.48
C SER A 408 -23.22 -36.96 102.53
N LEU A 409 -22.38 -36.00 102.96
CA LEU A 409 -21.22 -35.58 102.16
C LEU A 409 -20.11 -36.63 102.11
N ARG A 410 -19.91 -37.43 103.17
CA ARG A 410 -18.94 -38.53 103.15
C ARG A 410 -19.41 -39.67 102.26
N GLU A 411 -20.70 -39.96 102.26
CA GLU A 411 -21.30 -40.96 101.36
C GLU A 411 -21.16 -40.54 99.89
N LEU A 412 -21.45 -39.26 99.57
CA LEU A 412 -21.23 -38.73 98.21
C LEU A 412 -19.76 -38.79 97.80
N ALA A 413 -18.83 -38.47 98.70
CA ALA A 413 -17.40 -38.57 98.43
C ALA A 413 -16.99 -40.03 98.11
N SER A 414 -17.48 -41.00 98.89
CA SER A 414 -17.22 -42.42 98.63
C SER A 414 -17.79 -42.89 97.29
N GLU A 415 -18.95 -42.39 96.88
CA GLU A 415 -19.55 -42.74 95.59
C GLU A 415 -18.80 -42.10 94.42
N VAL A 416 -18.35 -40.85 94.57
CA VAL A 416 -17.51 -40.18 93.58
C VAL A 416 -16.18 -40.94 93.42
N GLU A 417 -15.54 -41.37 94.51
CA GLU A 417 -14.31 -42.17 94.46
C GLU A 417 -14.53 -43.53 93.77
N GLN A 418 -15.68 -44.18 93.96
CA GLN A 418 -16.02 -45.41 93.25
C GLN A 418 -16.30 -45.16 91.76
N ALA A 419 -17.03 -44.11 91.41
CA ALA A 419 -17.31 -43.74 90.01
C ALA A 419 -16.04 -43.30 89.26
N ALA A 420 -15.06 -42.78 90.01
CA ALA A 420 -13.72 -42.41 89.56
C ALA A 420 -12.75 -43.59 89.40
N ALA A 421 -13.07 -44.77 89.94
CA ALA A 421 -12.11 -45.88 90.02
C ALA A 421 -11.69 -46.37 88.63
N GLY A 422 -10.40 -46.27 88.32
CA GLY A 422 -9.82 -46.72 87.06
C GLY A 422 -9.81 -45.69 85.92
N ALA A 423 -10.15 -44.42 86.18
CA ALA A 423 -10.02 -43.33 85.20
C ALA A 423 -8.62 -42.66 85.29
N ASP A 424 -8.02 -42.39 84.13
CA ASP A 424 -6.69 -41.74 84.03
C ASP A 424 -6.74 -40.21 84.26
N ASP A 425 -7.91 -39.59 84.06
CA ASP A 425 -8.13 -38.16 84.29
C ASP A 425 -9.60 -37.89 84.68
N ILE A 426 -9.83 -37.07 85.72
CA ILE A 426 -11.15 -36.93 86.36
C ILE A 426 -11.45 -35.47 86.66
N ARG A 427 -12.64 -35.02 86.25
CA ARG A 427 -13.20 -33.72 86.59
C ARG A 427 -14.42 -33.90 87.49
N VAL A 428 -14.34 -33.39 88.72
CA VAL A 428 -15.44 -33.36 89.68
C VAL A 428 -15.82 -31.90 89.96
N GLU A 429 -17.09 -31.55 89.79
CA GLU A 429 -17.64 -30.25 90.12
C GLU A 429 -18.67 -30.40 91.25
N LEU A 430 -18.42 -29.74 92.37
CA LEU A 430 -19.31 -29.74 93.55
C LEU A 430 -19.78 -28.32 93.80
N SER A 431 -21.09 -28.14 93.91
CA SER A 431 -21.70 -26.86 94.30
C SER A 431 -22.60 -27.07 95.52
N ALA A 432 -22.59 -26.10 96.44
CA ALA A 432 -23.41 -26.12 97.64
C ALA A 432 -24.14 -24.79 97.79
N VAL A 433 -25.45 -24.86 98.04
CA VAL A 433 -26.31 -23.69 98.30
C VAL A 433 -26.98 -23.91 99.65
N VAL A 434 -26.73 -23.00 100.60
CA VAL A 434 -27.33 -23.06 101.95
C VAL A 434 -28.36 -21.94 102.09
N THR A 435 -29.63 -22.32 102.19
CA THR A 435 -30.74 -21.39 102.39
C THR A 435 -31.21 -21.45 103.83
N ARG A 436 -31.14 -20.32 104.53
CA ARG A 436 -31.65 -20.17 105.89
C ARG A 436 -32.96 -19.40 105.84
N ARG A 437 -34.00 -19.95 106.48
CA ARG A 437 -35.26 -19.22 106.67
C ARG A 437 -35.07 -18.19 107.79
N GLU A 438 -35.09 -16.91 107.46
CA GLU A 438 -35.10 -15.84 108.46
C GLU A 438 -36.46 -15.80 109.19
N PRO A 439 -36.48 -15.57 110.52
CA PRO A 439 -37.74 -15.38 111.22
C PRO A 439 -38.40 -14.10 110.69
N LYS A 440 -39.70 -14.19 110.37
CA LYS A 440 -40.50 -12.99 110.05
C LYS A 440 -40.43 -12.03 111.25
N PRO A 441 -40.34 -10.71 110.99
CA PRO A 441 -40.18 -9.69 112.02
C PRO A 441 -41.30 -9.70 113.06
#